data_AF-A0A352RTI1-F1
#
_entry.id   AF-A0A352RTI1-F1
#
_cell.length_a   1.000
_cell.length_b   1.000
_cell.length_c   1.000
_cell.angle_alpha   90.00
_cell.angle_beta   90.00
_cell.angle_gamma   90.00
#
_symmetry.space_group_name_H-M   'P 1'
#
loop_
_entity.id
_entity.type
_entity.pdbx_description
1 polymer ?
#
loop_
_entity_poly.entity_id
_entity_poly.type
_entity_poly.pdbx_seq_one_letter_code
_entity_poly.pdbx_strand_id
1 'polypeptide(L)'
;NYERIDVVFIRHHTVAKEVDEEDFFHSRESGGTVVSSALKLMVEVIHDRYPPSQWNIYCAQASDGDNWAGDSELCGRLLRESILPLVQYYAYVEVASEEPQNLWEEYLTVKGEFEHFAMQRIIGADEIYPVLHDLFQKRAAWPGR
;
A
#
# COMPACT_ATOMS: atom_id res chain seq x y z
N ASN A 1 7.79 25.63 12.79
CA ASN A 1 7.83 24.17 12.96
C ASN A 1 8.11 23.60 11.58
N TYR A 2 9.30 23.07 11.31
CA TYR A 2 9.56 22.40 10.04
C TYR A 2 8.92 21.01 10.13
N GLU A 3 7.77 20.84 9.47
CA GLU A 3 7.27 19.49 9.17
C GLU A 3 8.25 18.85 8.20
N ARG A 4 8.89 17.77 8.64
CA ARG A 4 9.77 16.98 7.80
C ARG A 4 8.93 15.94 7.09
N ILE A 5 9.00 15.91 5.77
CA ILE A 5 8.39 14.87 4.94
C ILE A 5 9.53 14.03 4.40
N ASP A 6 9.47 12.72 4.68
CA ASP A 6 10.37 11.73 4.12
C ASP A 6 9.52 10.77 3.26
N VAL A 7 10.03 10.44 2.08
CA VAL A 7 9.37 9.54 1.12
C VAL A 7 10.25 8.30 0.94
N VAL A 8 9.64 7.13 1.02
CA VAL A 8 10.31 5.84 0.79
C VAL A 8 9.61 5.13 -0.35
N PHE A 9 10.37 4.72 -1.36
CA PHE A 9 9.87 3.94 -2.48
C PHE A 9 10.24 2.48 -2.30
N ILE A 10 9.23 1.60 -2.23
CA ILE A 10 9.41 0.15 -2.17
C ILE A 10 8.85 -0.45 -3.45
N ARG A 11 9.73 -1.05 -4.26
CA ARG A 11 9.31 -1.84 -5.42
C ARG A 11 9.36 -3.33 -5.08
N HIS A 12 8.55 -4.13 -5.77
CA HIS A 12 8.52 -5.56 -5.58
C HIS A 12 8.28 -6.31 -6.89
N HIS A 13 8.75 -7.55 -6.90
CA HIS A 13 8.47 -8.60 -7.86
C HIS A 13 8.49 -9.88 -7.01
N THR A 14 9.56 -10.66 -7.04
CA THR A 14 9.79 -11.76 -6.08
C THR A 14 10.45 -11.31 -4.78
N VAL A 15 11.23 -10.22 -4.81
CA VAL A 15 11.92 -9.67 -3.63
C VAL A 15 11.72 -8.16 -3.62
N ALA A 16 11.33 -7.62 -2.48
CA ALA A 16 11.18 -6.18 -2.31
C ALA A 16 12.52 -5.48 -2.13
N LYS A 17 12.59 -4.26 -2.64
CA LYS A 17 13.73 -3.37 -2.47
C LYS A 17 13.24 -1.96 -2.21
N GLU A 18 13.91 -1.29 -1.28
CA GLU A 18 13.87 0.15 -1.20
C GLU A 18 14.73 0.71 -2.33
N VAL A 19 14.16 1.62 -3.10
CA VAL A 19 14.78 2.24 -4.28
C VAL A 19 14.61 3.75 -4.23
N ASP A 20 15.30 4.47 -5.09
CA ASP A 20 15.01 5.88 -5.32
C ASP A 20 13.80 6.07 -6.26
N GLU A 21 13.40 7.32 -6.44
CA GLU A 21 12.25 7.69 -7.26
C GLU A 21 12.44 7.32 -8.74
N GLU A 22 13.66 7.51 -9.27
CA GLU A 22 13.96 7.22 -10.67
C GLU A 22 13.83 5.71 -10.93
N ASP A 23 14.43 4.90 -10.09
CA ASP A 23 14.34 3.44 -10.16
C ASP A 23 12.91 2.93 -9.92
N PHE A 24 12.13 3.62 -9.09
CA PHE A 24 10.73 3.25 -8.83
C PHE A 24 9.86 3.41 -10.08
N PHE A 25 10.01 4.53 -10.82
CA PHE A 25 9.16 4.82 -11.98
C PHE A 25 9.69 4.29 -13.31
N HIS A 26 10.99 4.02 -13.43
CA HIS A 26 11.62 3.68 -14.71
C HIS A 26 12.15 2.25 -14.81
N SER A 27 12.30 1.53 -13.69
CA SER A 27 12.75 0.14 -13.73
C SER A 27 11.61 -0.80 -14.13
N ARG A 28 11.87 -1.72 -15.06
CA ARG A 28 10.95 -2.79 -15.44
C ARG A 28 11.56 -4.13 -15.06
N GLU A 29 10.99 -4.77 -14.06
CA GLU A 29 11.31 -6.15 -13.69
C GLU A 29 10.07 -7.01 -13.93
N SER A 30 10.23 -8.09 -14.68
CA SER A 30 9.15 -9.04 -15.00
C SER A 30 9.40 -10.36 -14.27
N GLY A 31 8.39 -10.90 -13.60
CA GLY A 31 8.45 -12.15 -12.85
C GLY A 31 7.14 -12.39 -12.10
N GLY A 32 7.08 -13.44 -11.29
CA GLY A 32 5.95 -13.64 -10.38
C GLY A 32 5.95 -12.59 -9.26
N THR A 33 4.76 -12.20 -8.81
CA THR A 33 4.56 -11.19 -7.77
C THR A 33 4.44 -11.86 -6.40
N VAL A 34 5.23 -11.39 -5.44
CA VAL A 34 5.20 -11.78 -4.02
C VAL A 34 5.07 -10.51 -3.19
N VAL A 35 3.83 -10.05 -3.00
CA VAL A 35 3.51 -8.79 -2.33
C VAL A 35 3.94 -8.78 -0.86
N SER A 36 3.92 -9.93 -0.17
CA SER A 36 4.31 -9.98 1.24
C SER A 36 5.76 -9.55 1.47
N SER A 37 6.62 -9.66 0.46
CA SER A 37 7.99 -9.15 0.53
C SER A 37 8.04 -7.64 0.72
N ALA A 38 7.17 -6.88 0.04
CA ALA A 38 7.07 -5.44 0.17
C ALA A 38 6.52 -5.03 1.53
N LEU A 39 5.49 -5.74 2.00
CA LEU A 39 4.87 -5.47 3.29
C LEU A 39 5.84 -5.73 4.45
N LYS A 40 6.65 -6.80 4.38
CA LYS A 40 7.70 -7.07 5.37
C LYS A 40 8.74 -5.95 5.38
N LEU A 41 9.21 -5.53 4.21
CA LEU A 41 10.17 -4.43 4.12
C LEU A 41 9.59 -3.11 4.64
N MET A 42 8.31 -2.83 4.37
CA MET A 42 7.62 -1.68 4.95
C MET A 42 7.61 -1.72 6.48
N VAL A 43 7.31 -2.87 7.08
CA VAL A 43 7.34 -3.05 8.54
C VAL A 43 8.75 -2.79 9.10
N GLU A 44 9.79 -3.34 8.47
CA GLU A 44 11.18 -3.10 8.85
C GLU A 44 11.52 -1.60 8.78
N VAL A 45 11.20 -0.94 7.66
CA VAL A 45 11.43 0.50 7.48
C VAL A 45 10.74 1.35 8.54
N ILE A 46 9.48 1.02 8.88
CA ILE A 46 8.72 1.74 9.90
C ILE A 46 9.40 1.60 11.27
N HIS A 47 9.76 0.38 11.67
CA HIS A 47 10.37 0.15 12.96
C HIS A 47 11.75 0.78 13.09
N ASP A 48 12.57 0.73 12.05
CA ASP A 48 13.96 1.18 12.11
C ASP A 48 14.10 2.70 11.98
N ARG A 49 13.24 3.35 11.17
CA ARG A 49 13.40 4.77 10.79
C ARG A 49 12.23 5.67 11.17
N TYR A 50 11.02 5.13 11.25
CA TYR A 50 9.80 5.92 11.37
C TYR A 50 8.88 5.43 12.51
N PRO A 51 9.34 5.45 13.77
CA PRO A 51 8.51 5.00 14.89
C PRO A 51 7.20 5.81 14.95
N PRO A 52 6.01 5.16 15.03
CA PRO A 52 4.71 5.84 15.00
C PRO A 52 4.45 6.86 16.12
N SER A 53 5.26 6.84 17.18
CA SER A 53 5.21 7.85 18.24
C SER A 53 5.79 9.21 17.82
N GLN A 54 6.50 9.25 16.69
CA GLN A 54 7.18 10.44 16.18
C GLN A 54 6.72 10.84 14.78
N TRP A 55 6.16 9.89 14.01
CA TRP A 55 5.78 10.09 12.62
C TRP A 55 4.31 9.73 12.39
N ASN A 56 3.64 10.53 11.56
CA ASN A 56 2.41 10.10 10.91
C ASN A 56 2.80 9.37 9.62
N ILE A 57 2.30 8.15 9.44
CA ILE A 57 2.71 7.25 8.35
C ILE A 57 1.51 7.03 7.43
N TYR A 58 1.75 7.25 6.15
CA TYR A 58 0.76 7.11 5.08
C TYR A 58 1.32 6.17 4.02
N CYS A 59 0.52 5.22 3.56
CA CYS A 59 0.92 4.28 2.52
C CYS A 59 0.02 4.40 1.29
N ALA A 60 0.63 4.31 0.11
CA ALA A 60 -0.04 4.15 -1.16
C ALA A 60 0.62 2.98 -1.90
N GLN A 61 -0.14 1.91 -2.09
CA GLN A 61 0.26 0.71 -2.82
C GLN A 61 -0.49 0.68 -4.16
N ALA A 62 0.23 0.50 -5.26
CA ALA A 62 -0.33 0.16 -6.56
C ALA A 62 0.17 -1.22 -7.02
N SER A 63 -0.72 -2.04 -7.55
CA SER A 63 -0.39 -3.38 -8.10
C SER A 63 -1.40 -3.77 -9.18
N ASP A 64 -1.06 -4.69 -10.09
CA ASP A 64 -2.04 -5.33 -10.98
C ASP A 64 -2.95 -6.34 -10.25
N GLY A 65 -2.59 -6.66 -9.00
CA GLY A 65 -3.36 -7.48 -8.08
C GLY A 65 -3.06 -8.98 -8.21
N ASP A 66 -2.33 -9.41 -9.24
CA ASP A 66 -1.87 -10.79 -9.35
C ASP A 66 -0.81 -11.05 -8.28
N ASN A 67 -0.97 -12.15 -7.55
CA ASN A 67 -0.08 -12.51 -6.46
C ASN A 67 0.05 -14.02 -6.34
N TRP A 68 1.18 -14.50 -5.81
CA TRP A 68 1.39 -15.94 -5.68
C TRP A 68 0.40 -16.59 -4.71
N ALA A 69 -0.14 -17.76 -5.09
CA ALA A 69 -1.14 -18.47 -4.30
C ALA A 69 -0.60 -18.86 -2.90
N GLY A 70 -1.21 -18.31 -1.84
CA GLY A 70 -0.76 -18.46 -0.45
C GLY A 70 0.04 -17.25 0.09
N ASP A 71 0.53 -16.37 -0.79
CA ASP A 71 1.12 -15.09 -0.38
C ASP A 71 0.05 -14.07 0.02
N SER A 72 -1.12 -14.09 -0.63
CA SER A 72 -2.21 -13.16 -0.32
C SER A 72 -2.66 -13.27 1.14
N GLU A 73 -2.94 -14.48 1.65
CA GLU A 73 -3.31 -14.68 3.07
C GLU A 73 -2.25 -14.11 4.04
N LEU A 74 -0.97 -14.22 3.69
CA LEU A 74 0.11 -13.62 4.46
C LEU A 74 0.07 -12.09 4.38
N CYS A 75 -0.23 -11.51 3.21
CA CYS A 75 -0.41 -10.07 3.06
C CYS A 75 -1.55 -9.55 3.94
N GLY A 76 -2.68 -10.25 3.94
CA GLY A 76 -3.81 -9.92 4.80
C GLY A 76 -3.44 -9.94 6.29
N ARG A 77 -2.70 -10.96 6.75
CA ARG A 77 -2.19 -11.00 8.13
C ARG A 77 -1.21 -9.86 8.45
N LEU A 78 -0.25 -9.60 7.58
CA LEU A 78 0.72 -8.50 7.77
C LEU A 78 0.02 -7.15 7.86
N LEU A 79 -0.98 -6.90 7.01
CA LEU A 79 -1.78 -5.68 7.09
C LEU A 79 -2.47 -5.57 8.45
N ARG A 80 -3.21 -6.58 8.88
CA ARG A 80 -3.96 -6.58 10.15
C ARG A 80 -3.07 -6.43 11.37
N GLU A 81 -2.02 -7.23 11.44
CA GLU A 81 -1.26 -7.43 12.67
C GLU A 81 -0.06 -6.49 12.77
N SER A 82 0.51 -6.04 11.65
CA SER A 82 1.82 -5.38 11.64
C SER A 82 1.81 -3.98 11.02
N ILE A 83 0.89 -3.67 10.09
CA ILE A 83 0.94 -2.40 9.34
C ILE A 83 -0.19 -1.46 9.75
N LEU A 84 -1.45 -1.89 9.65
CA LEU A 84 -2.61 -1.04 9.91
C LEU A 84 -2.65 -0.46 11.33
N PRO A 85 -2.15 -1.13 12.38
CA PRO A 85 -2.02 -0.51 13.70
C PRO A 85 -0.99 0.64 13.77
N LEU A 86 -0.06 0.75 12.82
CA LEU A 86 1.06 1.68 12.84
C LEU A 86 0.86 2.91 11.93
N VAL A 87 -0.09 2.86 11.00
CA VAL A 87 -0.32 3.89 9.96
C VAL A 87 -1.62 4.64 10.19
N GLN A 88 -1.65 5.91 9.79
CA GLN A 88 -2.86 6.74 9.85
C GLN A 88 -3.76 6.50 8.64
N TYR A 89 -3.20 6.05 7.52
CA TYR A 89 -3.95 5.74 6.32
C TYR A 89 -3.15 4.81 5.40
N TYR A 90 -3.85 3.83 4.80
CA TYR A 90 -3.29 2.94 3.80
C TYR A 90 -4.24 2.89 2.61
N ALA A 91 -3.76 3.27 1.43
CA ALA A 91 -4.49 3.16 0.18
C ALA A 91 -3.91 2.03 -0.68
N TYR A 92 -4.76 1.09 -1.09
CA TYR A 92 -4.44 0.11 -2.12
C TYR A 92 -5.19 0.45 -3.41
N VAL A 93 -4.47 0.44 -4.52
CA VAL A 93 -5.00 0.65 -5.85
C VAL A 93 -4.65 -0.55 -6.72
N GLU A 94 -5.67 -1.25 -7.19
CA GLU A 94 -5.48 -2.28 -8.21
C GLU A 94 -5.59 -1.64 -9.59
N VAL A 95 -4.60 -1.84 -10.45
CA VAL A 95 -4.53 -1.24 -11.80
C VAL A 95 -4.66 -2.29 -12.89
N ALA A 96 -5.26 -1.91 -14.02
CA ALA A 96 -5.20 -2.63 -15.30
C ALA A 96 -5.82 -4.04 -15.36
N SER A 97 -6.50 -4.50 -14.31
CA SER A 97 -7.23 -5.77 -14.30
C SER A 97 -8.73 -5.54 -14.51
N GLU A 98 -9.35 -6.20 -15.51
CA GLU A 98 -10.80 -6.11 -15.77
C GLU A 98 -11.61 -6.69 -14.61
N GLU A 99 -11.18 -7.84 -14.10
CA GLU A 99 -11.74 -8.51 -12.94
C GLU A 99 -10.78 -8.42 -11.74
N PRO A 100 -11.30 -8.31 -10.50
CA PRO A 100 -10.46 -8.28 -9.31
C PRO A 100 -9.58 -9.53 -9.19
N GLN A 101 -8.34 -9.33 -8.77
CA GLN A 101 -7.39 -10.44 -8.59
C GLN A 101 -7.38 -10.97 -7.15
N ASN A 102 -6.65 -12.05 -6.92
CA ASN A 102 -6.65 -12.74 -5.63
C ASN A 102 -6.18 -11.85 -4.45
N LEU A 103 -5.33 -10.85 -4.69
CA LEU A 103 -4.92 -9.91 -3.65
C LEU A 103 -6.06 -8.98 -3.26
N TRP A 104 -6.87 -8.54 -4.23
CA TRP A 104 -8.04 -7.72 -3.97
C TRP A 104 -9.06 -8.47 -3.10
N GLU A 105 -9.34 -9.72 -3.42
CA GLU A 105 -10.28 -10.54 -2.64
C GLU A 105 -9.83 -10.68 -1.18
N GLU A 106 -8.56 -10.96 -0.94
CA GLU A 106 -8.01 -10.99 0.42
C GLU A 106 -8.11 -9.62 1.09
N TYR A 107 -7.72 -8.54 0.40
CA TYR A 107 -7.74 -7.20 0.98
C TYR A 107 -9.17 -6.71 1.28
N LEU A 108 -10.20 -7.16 0.56
CA LEU A 108 -11.59 -6.87 0.91
C LEU A 108 -11.94 -7.38 2.31
N THR A 109 -11.39 -8.51 2.72
CA THR A 109 -11.61 -9.05 4.08
C THR A 109 -11.00 -8.12 5.14
N VAL A 110 -9.79 -7.59 4.87
CA VAL A 110 -9.12 -6.61 5.74
C VAL A 110 -9.89 -5.29 5.78
N LYS A 111 -10.43 -4.83 4.64
CA LYS A 111 -11.18 -3.59 4.53
C LYS A 111 -12.42 -3.54 5.41
N GLY A 112 -13.06 -4.69 5.64
CA GLY A 112 -14.20 -4.82 6.55
C GLY A 112 -13.84 -4.60 8.03
N GLU A 113 -12.55 -4.68 8.38
CA GLU A 113 -12.05 -4.57 9.76
C GLU A 113 -11.43 -3.20 10.06
N PHE A 114 -10.92 -2.49 9.05
CA PHE A 114 -10.17 -1.23 9.23
C PHE A 114 -10.74 -0.09 8.37
N GLU A 115 -11.22 0.97 9.02
CA GLU A 115 -11.79 2.14 8.33
C GLU A 115 -10.76 2.99 7.58
N HIS A 116 -9.53 3.05 8.11
CA HIS A 116 -8.39 3.78 7.53
C HIS A 116 -7.59 2.96 6.50
N PHE A 117 -8.08 1.78 6.15
CA PHE A 117 -7.67 1.07 4.94
C PHE A 117 -8.65 1.42 3.81
N ALA A 118 -8.13 1.88 2.67
CA ALA A 118 -8.92 2.24 1.50
C ALA A 118 -8.47 1.41 0.30
N MET A 119 -9.43 1.06 -0.55
CA MET A 119 -9.21 0.25 -1.75
C MET A 119 -9.95 0.89 -2.92
N GLN A 120 -9.28 1.02 -4.05
CA GLN A 120 -9.88 1.49 -5.30
C GLN A 120 -9.31 0.70 -6.49
N ARG A 121 -10.05 0.65 -7.59
CA ARG A 121 -9.60 0.05 -8.86
C ARG A 121 -9.48 1.13 -9.92
N ILE A 122 -8.48 1.01 -10.77
CA ILE A 122 -8.27 1.86 -11.95
C ILE A 122 -8.12 0.93 -13.16
N ILE A 123 -9.14 0.92 -14.02
CA ILE A 123 -9.13 0.12 -15.25
C ILE A 123 -8.55 0.97 -16.39
N GLY A 124 -8.96 2.24 -16.46
CA GLY A 124 -8.59 3.18 -17.52
C GLY A 124 -7.74 4.35 -17.01
N ALA A 125 -6.94 4.94 -17.91
CA ALA A 125 -6.12 6.11 -17.57
C ALA A 125 -6.96 7.35 -17.21
N ASP A 126 -8.18 7.45 -17.75
CA ASP A 126 -9.17 8.47 -17.44
C ASP A 126 -9.70 8.40 -16.00
N GLU A 127 -9.55 7.25 -15.35
CA GLU A 127 -9.96 7.03 -13.95
C GLU A 127 -8.87 7.43 -12.94
N ILE A 128 -7.62 7.64 -13.38
CA ILE A 128 -6.49 7.92 -12.48
C ILE A 128 -6.74 9.16 -11.62
N TYR A 129 -7.05 10.30 -12.25
CA TYR A 129 -7.29 11.54 -11.53
C TYR A 129 -8.47 11.46 -10.55
N PRO A 130 -9.69 11.02 -10.95
CA PRO A 130 -10.81 10.95 -10.02
C PRO A 130 -10.57 9.98 -8.87
N VAL A 131 -9.94 8.82 -9.10
CA VAL A 131 -9.63 7.85 -8.04
C VAL A 131 -8.62 8.38 -7.04
N LEU A 132 -7.51 8.95 -7.50
CA LEU A 132 -6.51 9.54 -6.60
C LEU A 132 -7.10 10.74 -5.84
N HIS A 133 -7.94 11.53 -6.50
CA HIS A 133 -8.63 12.63 -5.85
C HIS A 133 -9.53 12.13 -4.71
N ASP A 134 -10.35 11.10 -4.94
CA ASP A 134 -11.22 10.53 -3.91
C ASP A 134 -10.43 9.93 -2.73
N LEU A 135 -9.36 9.18 -3.01
CA LEU A 135 -8.50 8.58 -1.99
C LEU A 135 -7.86 9.63 -1.06
N PHE A 136 -7.43 10.76 -1.61
CA PHE A 136 -6.66 11.77 -0.87
C PHE A 136 -7.43 13.07 -0.59
N GLN A 137 -8.72 13.12 -0.91
CA GLN A 137 -9.60 14.19 -0.45
C GLN A 137 -9.58 14.24 1.08
N LYS A 138 -9.50 15.45 1.64
CA LYS A 138 -9.55 15.65 3.10
C LYS A 138 -10.83 15.03 3.66
N ARG A 139 -10.72 13.82 4.22
CA ARG A 139 -11.73 13.29 5.12
C ARG A 139 -11.71 14.21 6.35
N ALA A 140 -12.85 14.82 6.67
CA ALA A 140 -12.98 15.68 7.84
C ALA A 140 -12.35 14.97 9.04
N ALA A 141 -11.45 15.67 9.73
CA ALA A 141 -10.54 15.13 10.74
C ALA A 141 -11.19 14.02 11.58
N TRP A 142 -10.54 12.86 11.61
CA TRP A 142 -10.89 11.77 12.53
C TRP A 142 -10.96 12.33 13.96
N PRO A 143 -12.14 12.34 14.62
CA PRO A 143 -12.25 12.83 15.98
C PRO A 143 -11.76 11.72 16.91
N GLY A 144 -10.44 11.63 17.08
CA GLY A 144 -9.80 10.63 17.92
C GLY A 144 -8.62 11.22 18.67
N ARG A 145 -8.90 12.11 19.61
CA ARG A 145 -8.07 12.34 20.79
C ARG A 145 -8.97 12.42 22.01
#